data_AF-A0A359III8-F1
#
_entry.id   AF-A0A359III8-F1
#
_cell.length_a   1.000
_cell.length_b   1.000
_cell.length_c   1.000
_cell.angle_alpha   90.00
_cell.angle_beta   90.00
_cell.angle_gamma   90.00
#
_symmetry.space_group_name_H-M   'P 1'
#
loop_
_entity.id
_entity.type
_entity.pdbx_description
1 polymer ?
#
loop_
_entity_poly.entity_id
_entity_poly.type
_entity_poly.pdbx_seq_one_letter_code
_entity_poly.pdbx_strand_id
1 'polypeptide(L)'
;MFETLAEMTGKKAQDILDEWLELVQINLRVLRLIASYREDYQVVLLSNASAPFLRRILERGHLEMYFDQIMISSEEKLAKPDVRIYIRMLERTGMQPEQTIMIDDNPNNIEGAKAAGIYGVLFENAQSFEEEFSNILARCFGRSKDQ
;
A
#
# COMPACT_ATOMS: atom_id res chain seq x y z
N MET A 1 -14.83 -13.00 -1.74
CA MET A 1 -14.90 -11.88 -2.70
C MET A 1 -15.22 -12.40 -4.09
N PHE A 2 -14.30 -13.02 -4.83
CA PHE A 2 -14.62 -13.49 -6.20
C PHE A 2 -15.68 -14.59 -6.25
N GLU A 3 -15.68 -15.53 -5.31
CA GLU A 3 -16.77 -16.53 -5.20
C GLU A 3 -18.12 -15.87 -4.92
N THR A 4 -18.15 -14.91 -3.99
CA THR A 4 -19.36 -14.13 -3.69
C THR A 4 -19.85 -13.34 -4.91
N LEU A 5 -18.92 -12.74 -5.68
CA LEU A 5 -19.26 -12.04 -6.92
C LEU A 5 -19.71 -13.02 -8.01
N ALA A 6 -19.15 -14.23 -8.09
CA ALA A 6 -19.57 -15.28 -9.00
C ALA A 6 -21.02 -15.70 -8.73
N GLU A 7 -21.37 -15.93 -7.46
CA GLU A 7 -22.76 -16.21 -7.04
C GLU A 7 -23.72 -15.09 -7.43
N MET A 8 -23.31 -13.82 -7.27
CA MET A 8 -24.15 -12.66 -7.59
C MET A 8 -24.29 -12.38 -9.09
N THR A 9 -23.27 -12.68 -9.90
CA THR A 9 -23.20 -12.32 -11.32
C THR A 9 -23.49 -13.48 -12.27
N GLY A 10 -23.45 -14.72 -11.78
CA GLY A 10 -23.53 -15.94 -12.59
C GLY A 10 -22.27 -16.21 -13.44
N LYS A 11 -21.23 -15.37 -13.34
CA LYS A 11 -19.92 -15.62 -13.95
C LYS A 11 -19.10 -16.59 -13.10
N LYS A 12 -18.08 -17.23 -13.68
CA LYS A 12 -17.10 -17.98 -12.88
C LYS A 12 -16.20 -17.00 -12.14
N ALA A 13 -15.78 -17.36 -10.92
CA ALA A 13 -14.86 -16.54 -10.13
C ALA A 13 -13.55 -16.25 -10.86
N GLN A 14 -13.07 -17.22 -11.66
CA GLN A 14 -11.88 -17.08 -12.49
C GLN A 14 -12.06 -16.04 -13.61
N ASP A 15 -13.22 -16.01 -14.27
CA ASP A 15 -13.49 -15.04 -15.35
C ASP A 15 -13.51 -13.61 -14.79
N ILE A 16 -14.10 -13.41 -13.60
CA ILE A 16 -14.10 -12.12 -12.90
C ILE A 16 -12.67 -11.70 -12.53
N LEU A 17 -11.86 -12.65 -12.04
CA LEU A 17 -10.47 -12.40 -11.71
C LEU A 17 -9.68 -11.94 -12.94
N ASP A 18 -9.82 -12.64 -14.07
CA ASP A 18 -9.10 -12.32 -15.31
C ASP A 18 -9.54 -10.97 -15.88
N GLU A 19 -10.84 -10.69 -15.92
CA GLU A 19 -11.38 -9.37 -16.32
C GLU A 19 -10.81 -8.24 -15.45
N TRP A 20 -10.76 -8.44 -14.12
CA TRP A 20 -10.20 -7.43 -13.23
C TRP A 20 -8.69 -7.23 -13.45
N LEU A 21 -7.95 -8.30 -13.73
CA LEU A 21 -6.52 -8.22 -14.00
C LEU A 21 -6.22 -7.43 -15.29
N GLU A 22 -7.09 -7.48 -16.29
CA GLU A 22 -6.95 -6.69 -17.53
C GLU A 22 -7.16 -5.18 -17.29
N LEU A 23 -7.94 -4.81 -16.27
CA LEU A 23 -8.19 -3.41 -15.91
C LEU A 23 -7.07 -2.79 -15.07
N VAL A 24 -6.15 -3.61 -14.56
CA VAL A 24 -5.06 -3.14 -13.69
C VAL A 24 -4.09 -2.27 -14.50
N GLN A 25 -3.91 -1.04 -14.04
CA GLN A 25 -2.90 -0.12 -14.56
C GLN A 25 -1.86 0.16 -13.48
N ILE A 26 -0.59 -0.08 -13.82
CA ILE A 26 0.53 0.20 -12.93
C ILE A 26 0.92 1.66 -13.08
N ASN A 27 0.90 2.41 -11.97
CA ASN A 27 1.34 3.79 -11.97
C ASN A 27 2.87 3.89 -11.94
N LEU A 28 3.49 4.05 -13.10
CA LEU A 28 4.95 4.10 -13.24
C LEU A 28 5.60 5.31 -12.52
N ARG A 29 4.87 6.41 -12.28
CA ARG A 29 5.40 7.54 -11.49
C ARG A 29 5.59 7.13 -10.03
N VAL A 30 4.58 6.49 -9.45
CA VAL A 30 4.66 5.97 -8.08
C VAL A 30 5.76 4.92 -7.97
N LEU A 31 5.89 4.01 -8.93
CA LEU A 31 6.99 3.03 -8.90
C LEU A 31 8.38 3.67 -8.96
N ARG A 32 8.58 4.69 -9.80
CA ARG A 32 9.84 5.43 -9.83
C ARG A 32 10.14 6.13 -8.52
N LEU A 33 9.11 6.67 -7.88
CA LEU A 33 9.24 7.29 -6.57
C LEU A 33 9.61 6.25 -5.50
N ILE A 34 8.96 5.09 -5.48
CA ILE A 34 9.35 4.01 -4.58
C ILE A 34 10.82 3.65 -4.81
N ALA A 35 11.21 3.38 -6.06
CA ALA A 35 12.58 3.01 -6.40
C ALA A 35 13.63 4.05 -5.96
N SER A 36 13.32 5.35 -6.05
CA SER A 36 14.27 6.41 -5.70
C SER A 36 14.49 6.61 -4.20
N TYR A 37 13.66 6.00 -3.35
CA TYR A 37 13.75 6.11 -1.90
C TYR A 37 14.04 4.77 -1.19
N ARG A 38 14.10 3.65 -1.92
CA ARG A 38 14.33 2.32 -1.33
C ARG A 38 15.71 2.11 -0.70
N GLU A 39 16.72 2.86 -1.14
CA GLU A 39 18.05 2.80 -0.51
C GLU A 39 18.08 3.51 0.86
N ASP A 40 17.20 4.49 1.06
CA ASP A 40 17.15 5.32 2.28
C ASP A 40 16.05 4.89 3.26
N TYR A 41 15.02 4.21 2.76
CA TYR A 41 13.82 3.86 3.53
C TYR A 41 13.38 2.42 3.26
N GLN A 42 12.93 1.76 4.33
CA GLN A 42 12.16 0.52 4.22
C GLN A 42 10.77 0.83 3.64
N VAL A 43 10.36 0.10 2.61
CA VAL A 43 9.07 0.28 1.93
C VAL A 43 8.22 -0.98 2.04
N VAL A 44 7.01 -0.83 2.57
CA VAL A 44 6.08 -1.94 2.84
C VAL A 44 4.80 -1.73 2.05
N LEU A 45 4.34 -2.78 1.35
CA LEU A 45 3.01 -2.79 0.75
C LEU A 45 2.00 -3.34 1.75
N LEU A 46 1.11 -2.48 2.27
CA LEU A 46 -0.01 -2.89 3.12
C LEU A 46 -1.33 -2.66 2.39
N SER A 47 -1.98 -3.73 1.93
CA SER A 47 -3.13 -3.62 1.01
C SER A 47 -4.37 -4.42 1.43
N ASN A 48 -5.53 -3.75 1.37
CA ASN A 48 -6.83 -4.40 1.48
C ASN A 48 -7.18 -5.08 0.16
N ALA A 49 -6.67 -6.29 -0.06
CA ALA A 49 -6.94 -7.06 -1.28
C ALA A 49 -7.16 -8.55 -1.00
N SER A 50 -7.69 -9.23 -2.01
CA SER A 50 -7.62 -10.69 -2.13
C SER A 50 -6.22 -11.10 -2.55
N ALA A 51 -5.60 -12.04 -1.83
CA ALA A 51 -4.24 -12.49 -2.08
C ALA A 51 -4.05 -13.09 -3.48
N PRO A 52 -4.92 -14.00 -3.96
CA PRO A 52 -4.84 -14.49 -5.35
C PRO A 52 -4.80 -13.39 -6.40
N PHE A 53 -5.50 -12.27 -6.17
CA PHE A 53 -5.51 -11.15 -7.12
C PHE A 53 -4.25 -10.29 -7.02
N LEU A 54 -3.92 -9.82 -5.82
CA LEU A 54 -2.78 -8.92 -5.66
C LEU A 54 -1.44 -9.63 -5.92
N ARG A 55 -1.27 -10.89 -5.49
CA ARG A 55 -0.07 -11.68 -5.81
C ARG A 55 0.11 -11.82 -7.32
N ARG A 56 -0.96 -12.08 -8.06
CA ARG A 56 -0.93 -12.18 -9.54
C ARG A 56 -0.53 -10.87 -10.22
N ILE A 57 -0.98 -9.72 -9.70
CA ILE A 57 -0.56 -8.39 -10.17
C ILE A 57 0.94 -8.20 -9.93
N LEU A 58 1.40 -8.50 -8.70
CA LEU A 58 2.79 -8.35 -8.31
C LEU A 58 3.72 -9.23 -9.15
N GLU A 59 3.35 -10.49 -9.37
CA GLU A 59 4.09 -11.43 -10.22
C GLU A 59 4.16 -10.96 -11.68
N ARG A 60 3.02 -10.61 -12.30
CA ARG A 60 2.96 -10.18 -13.71
C ARG A 60 3.76 -8.91 -13.98
N GLY A 61 3.76 -7.99 -13.02
CA GLY A 61 4.50 -6.72 -13.12
C GLY A 61 5.93 -6.77 -12.58
N HIS A 62 6.39 -7.92 -12.06
CA HIS A 62 7.64 -8.04 -11.31
C HIS A 62 7.79 -6.98 -10.20
N LEU A 63 6.69 -6.71 -9.48
CA LEU A 63 6.61 -5.60 -8.53
C LEU A 63 7.08 -5.97 -7.11
N GLU A 64 7.26 -7.25 -6.81
CA GLU A 64 7.66 -7.69 -5.46
C GLU A 64 9.00 -7.09 -5.04
N MET A 65 9.92 -6.87 -5.99
CA MET A 65 11.22 -6.26 -5.75
C MET A 65 11.18 -4.81 -5.24
N TYR A 66 10.02 -4.14 -5.32
CA TYR A 66 9.84 -2.76 -4.85
C TYR A 66 9.44 -2.68 -3.36
N PHE A 67 9.26 -3.82 -2.69
CA PHE A 67 8.77 -3.86 -1.31
C PHE A 67 9.64 -4.80 -0.46
N ASP A 68 10.04 -4.33 0.72
CA ASP A 68 10.76 -5.15 1.70
C ASP A 68 9.83 -6.15 2.37
N GLN A 69 8.55 -5.78 2.48
CA GLN A 69 7.49 -6.62 3.00
C GLN A 69 6.18 -6.35 2.25
N ILE A 70 5.42 -7.41 2.00
CA ILE A 70 4.07 -7.33 1.43
C ILE A 70 3.09 -7.96 2.42
N MET A 71 2.09 -7.18 2.84
CA MET A 71 1.04 -7.59 3.75
C MET A 71 -0.32 -7.39 3.10
N ILE A 72 -1.04 -8.49 2.91
CA ILE A 72 -2.33 -8.53 2.22
C ILE A 72 -3.42 -8.87 3.23
N SER A 73 -4.44 -8.03 3.35
CA SER A 73 -5.49 -8.17 4.38
C SER A 73 -6.14 -9.56 4.45
N SER A 74 -6.34 -10.22 3.30
CA SER A 74 -6.95 -11.55 3.24
C SER A 74 -6.03 -12.68 3.74
N GLU A 75 -4.72 -12.49 3.71
CA GLU A 75 -3.74 -13.36 4.38
C GLU A 75 -3.71 -13.05 5.89
N GLU A 76 -3.76 -11.76 6.23
CA GLU A 76 -3.69 -11.29 7.62
C GLU A 76 -4.97 -11.54 8.44
N LYS A 77 -6.11 -11.73 7.79
CA LYS A 77 -7.44 -11.76 8.44
C LYS A 77 -7.73 -10.48 9.25
N LEU A 78 -7.08 -9.39 8.87
CA LEU A 78 -7.25 -8.04 9.38
C LEU A 78 -7.18 -7.09 8.18
N ALA A 79 -7.96 -6.02 8.19
CA ALA A 79 -8.02 -5.05 7.10
C ALA A 79 -7.95 -3.64 7.65
N LYS A 80 -7.34 -2.72 6.90
CA LYS A 80 -7.45 -1.29 7.17
C LYS A 80 -8.93 -0.88 7.12
N PRO A 81 -9.42 0.02 7.99
CA PRO A 81 -8.67 0.88 8.90
C PRO A 81 -8.47 0.31 10.32
N ASP A 82 -8.66 -1.01 10.53
CA ASP A 82 -8.46 -1.61 11.86
C ASP A 82 -7.02 -1.40 12.34
N VAL A 83 -6.85 -0.67 13.45
CA VAL A 83 -5.54 -0.32 14.03
C VAL A 83 -4.61 -1.54 14.20
N ARG A 84 -5.17 -2.73 14.44
CA ARG A 84 -4.42 -3.97 14.65
C ARG A 84 -3.59 -4.38 13.44
N ILE A 85 -3.99 -4.04 12.22
CA ILE A 85 -3.21 -4.38 11.02
C ILE A 85 -1.93 -3.54 10.94
N TYR A 86 -1.97 -2.28 11.37
CA TYR A 86 -0.83 -1.38 11.40
C TYR A 86 0.14 -1.78 12.51
N ILE A 87 -0.38 -2.09 13.72
CA ILE A 87 0.45 -2.60 14.83
C ILE A 87 1.18 -3.87 14.40
N ARG A 88 0.48 -4.82 13.78
CA ARG A 88 1.11 -6.05 13.26
C ARG A 88 2.18 -5.76 12.20
N MET A 89 1.95 -4.77 11.35
CA MET A 89 2.94 -4.37 10.35
C MET A 89 4.20 -3.86 11.05
N LEU A 90 4.08 -2.94 12.02
CA LEU A 90 5.20 -2.41 12.80
C LEU A 90 5.95 -3.52 13.54
N GLU A 91 5.25 -4.48 14.16
CA GLU A 91 5.86 -5.62 14.84
C GLU A 91 6.68 -6.51 13.91
N ARG A 92 6.20 -6.75 12.68
CA ARG A 92 6.89 -7.61 11.71
C ARG A 92 8.08 -6.92 11.06
N THR A 93 8.00 -5.61 10.86
CA THR A 93 9.02 -4.84 10.13
C THR A 93 10.05 -4.23 11.07
N GLY A 94 9.73 -4.07 12.35
CA GLY A 94 10.55 -3.35 13.33
C GLY A 94 10.54 -1.83 13.18
N MET A 95 9.70 -1.30 12.27
CA MET A 95 9.58 0.13 12.02
C MET A 95 9.03 0.84 13.26
N GLN A 96 9.58 2.03 13.55
CA GLN A 96 9.05 2.88 14.61
C GLN A 96 7.86 3.69 14.08
N PRO A 97 6.72 3.75 14.81
CA PRO A 97 5.53 4.45 14.32
C PRO A 97 5.82 5.93 14.02
N GLU A 98 6.60 6.61 14.85
CA GLU A 98 7.00 8.02 14.69
C GLU A 98 8.03 8.23 13.58
N GLN A 99 8.50 7.16 12.92
CA GLN A 99 9.39 7.20 11.76
C GLN A 99 8.75 6.53 10.53
N THR A 100 7.43 6.33 10.56
CA THR A 100 6.68 5.65 9.50
C THR A 100 5.64 6.59 8.91
N ILE A 101 5.47 6.54 7.58
CA ILE A 101 4.39 7.24 6.87
C ILE A 101 3.51 6.19 6.19
N MET A 102 2.21 6.23 6.46
CA MET A 102 1.18 5.54 5.68
C MET A 102 0.69 6.47 4.55
N ILE A 103 0.82 5.99 3.32
CA ILE A 103 0.30 6.65 2.12
C ILE A 103 -0.87 5.80 1.59
N ASP A 104 -2.05 6.38 1.54
CA ASP A 104 -3.29 5.68 1.14
C ASP A 104 -4.28 6.68 0.52
N ASP A 105 -5.09 6.24 -0.44
CA ASP A 105 -6.12 7.06 -1.07
C ASP A 105 -7.43 7.11 -0.27
N ASN A 106 -7.58 6.23 0.73
CA ASN A 106 -8.76 6.19 1.58
C ASN A 106 -8.52 6.94 2.91
N PRO A 107 -9.27 8.03 3.20
CA PRO A 107 -9.10 8.80 4.43
C PRO A 107 -9.34 7.97 5.70
N ASN A 108 -10.20 6.95 5.67
CA ASN A 108 -10.40 6.09 6.84
C ASN A 108 -9.13 5.28 7.16
N ASN A 109 -8.40 4.81 6.13
CA ASN A 109 -7.14 4.10 6.33
C ASN A 109 -6.06 5.04 6.90
N ILE A 110 -6.11 6.32 6.55
CA ILE A 110 -5.23 7.34 7.14
C ILE A 110 -5.54 7.53 8.63
N GLU A 111 -6.80 7.60 9.02
CA GLU A 111 -7.17 7.69 10.43
C GLU A 111 -6.78 6.43 11.22
N GLY A 112 -6.92 5.24 10.63
CA GLY A 112 -6.45 3.98 11.22
C GLY A 112 -4.93 3.97 11.47
N ALA A 113 -4.15 4.51 10.53
CA ALA A 113 -2.70 4.63 10.68
C ALA A 113 -2.31 5.62 11.79
N LYS A 114 -2.96 6.79 11.84
CA LYS A 114 -2.74 7.79 12.90
C LYS A 114 -3.05 7.22 14.29
N ALA A 115 -4.10 6.40 14.41
CA ALA A 115 -4.43 5.71 15.65
C ALA A 115 -3.34 4.72 16.12
N ALA A 116 -2.48 4.25 15.21
CA ALA A 116 -1.31 3.43 15.51
C ALA A 116 -0.02 4.26 15.76
N GLY A 117 -0.12 5.60 15.79
CA GLY A 117 1.04 6.49 15.94
C GLY A 117 1.82 6.75 14.65
N ILE A 118 1.31 6.28 13.50
CA ILE A 118 1.95 6.43 12.18
C ILE A 118 1.52 7.76 11.54
N TYR A 119 2.45 8.46 10.87
CA TYR A 119 2.08 9.63 10.08
C TYR A 119 1.18 9.22 8.90
N GLY A 120 0.06 9.90 8.73
CA GLY A 120 -0.88 9.59 7.65
C GLY A 120 -0.88 10.66 6.56
N VAL A 121 -0.70 10.26 5.29
CA VAL A 121 -0.72 11.14 4.11
C VAL A 121 -1.74 10.61 3.12
N LEU A 122 -2.77 11.41 2.84
CA LEU A 122 -3.79 11.08 1.84
C LEU A 122 -3.19 11.21 0.44
N PHE A 123 -3.27 10.14 -0.34
CA PHE A 123 -2.81 10.11 -1.73
C PHE A 123 -3.95 10.51 -2.67
N GLU A 124 -3.77 11.61 -3.39
CA GLU A 124 -4.78 12.08 -4.36
C GLU A 124 -4.41 11.71 -5.80
N ASN A 125 -3.18 12.03 -6.23
CA ASN A 125 -2.66 11.67 -7.53
C ASN A 125 -1.13 11.61 -7.54
N ALA A 126 -0.57 10.88 -8.50
CA ALA A 126 0.86 10.64 -8.55
C ALA A 126 1.69 11.87 -8.90
N GLN A 127 1.15 12.83 -9.66
CA GLN A 127 1.91 14.01 -10.06
C GLN A 127 2.14 14.94 -8.88
N SER A 128 1.07 15.35 -8.19
CA SER A 128 1.20 16.21 -7.00
C SER A 128 1.98 15.52 -5.89
N PHE A 129 1.80 14.21 -5.74
CA PHE A 129 2.53 13.43 -4.75
C PHE A 129 4.04 13.42 -5.02
N GLU A 130 4.46 13.20 -6.28
CA GLU A 130 5.88 13.25 -6.68
C GLU A 130 6.51 14.63 -6.40
N GLU A 131 5.77 15.71 -6.67
CA GLU A 131 6.22 17.09 -6.45
C GLU A 131 6.27 17.48 -4.95
N GLU A 132 5.34 16.97 -4.13
CA GLU A 132 5.26 17.30 -2.70
C GLU A 132 6.07 16.35 -1.79
N PHE A 133 6.53 15.20 -2.30
CA PHE A 133 7.06 14.14 -1.43
C PHE A 133 8.22 14.57 -0.53
N SER A 134 9.15 15.38 -1.03
CA SER A 134 10.25 15.93 -0.22
C SER A 134 9.74 16.81 0.93
N ASN A 135 8.69 17.60 0.70
CA ASN A 135 8.07 18.44 1.73
C ASN A 135 7.31 17.58 2.76
N ILE A 136 6.68 16.50 2.31
CA ILE A 136 6.02 15.51 3.18
C ILE A 136 7.06 14.89 4.12
N LEU A 137 8.19 14.43 3.59
CA LEU A 137 9.28 13.86 4.40
C LEU A 137 9.81 14.87 5.41
N ALA A 138 10.05 16.12 4.99
CA ALA A 138 10.50 17.18 5.89
C ALA A 138 9.49 17.47 7.01
N ARG A 139 8.19 17.48 6.70
CA ARG A 139 7.11 17.69 7.69
C ARG A 139 6.98 16.53 8.68
N CYS A 140 7.14 15.29 8.21
CA CYS A 140 6.99 14.10 9.05
C CYS A 140 8.22 13.81 9.91
N PHE A 141 9.42 13.97 9.36
CA PHE A 141 10.66 13.52 10.02
C PHE A 141 11.63 14.65 10.39
N GLY A 142 11.33 15.90 10.04
CA GLY A 142 12.19 17.03 10.34
C GLY A 142 13.51 17.07 9.57
N ARG A 143 13.64 16.29 8.48
CA ARG A 143 14.83 16.26 7.62
C ARG A 143 14.54 16.88 6.25
N SER A 144 15.26 17.95 5.90
CA SER A 144 15.45 18.37 4.51
C SER A 144 16.56 17.51 3.89
N LYS A 145 16.50 17.22 2.58
CA LYS A 145 17.56 16.54 1.83
C LYS A 145 18.91 17.31 1.82
N ASP A 146 18.93 18.53 2.36
CA ASP A 146 20.09 19.43 2.39
C ASP A 146 20.75 19.57 3.79
N GLN A 147 20.71 18.53 4.64
CA GLN A 147 21.49 18.48 5.90
C GLN A 147 22.47 17.31 5.91
#